data_AF-A0A3M7TCC0-F1
#
_entry.id   AF-A0A3M7TCC0-F1
#
_cell.length_a   1.000
_cell.length_b   1.000
_cell.length_c   1.000
_cell.angle_alpha   90.00
_cell.angle_beta   90.00
_cell.angle_gamma   90.00
#
_symmetry.space_group_name_H-M   'P 1'
#
loop_
_entity.id
_entity.type
_entity.pdbx_description
1 polymer ?
#
loop_
_entity_poly.entity_id
_entity_poly.type
_entity_poly.pdbx_seq_one_letter_code
_entity_poly.pdbx_strand_id
1 'polypeptide(L)'
;MKNSIFIATLSVILLASCTPKTSPTTATTMGASTSTAEQIVQGKTIFENSCGKCHKLPEPTAHTSVQWVGIMNSMAPKAKLTNEQHQWVYDYIVSVKK
;
A
#
# COMPACT_ATOMS: atom_id res chain seq x y z
N MET A 1 27.55 -50.44 36.23
CA MET A 1 28.94 -49.98 36.02
C MET A 1 28.96 -49.08 34.80
N LYS A 2 29.27 -47.79 35.01
CA LYS A 2 30.09 -46.89 34.16
C LYS A 2 29.58 -45.46 34.29
N ASN A 3 30.16 -44.75 35.25
CA ASN A 3 30.13 -43.30 35.36
C ASN A 3 31.11 -42.68 34.35
N SER A 4 30.74 -41.53 33.81
CA SER A 4 31.62 -40.44 33.34
C SER A 4 30.67 -39.23 33.21
N ILE A 5 30.46 -38.36 34.20
CA ILE A 5 31.31 -37.34 34.82
C ILE A 5 32.00 -36.40 33.79
N PHE A 6 31.35 -35.22 33.67
CA PHE A 6 31.86 -33.87 33.40
C PHE A 6 32.64 -33.58 32.11
N ILE A 7 32.11 -32.65 31.30
CA ILE A 7 32.78 -31.39 30.93
C ILE A 7 31.70 -30.34 30.69
N ALA A 8 31.80 -29.27 31.46
CA ALA A 8 31.08 -28.03 31.29
C ALA A 8 31.73 -27.22 30.17
N THR A 9 30.92 -26.65 29.27
CA THR A 9 31.27 -25.39 28.60
C THR A 9 30.01 -24.71 28.07
N LEU A 10 29.57 -23.75 28.88
CA LEU A 10 28.94 -22.50 28.52
C LEU A 10 29.26 -22.04 27.08
N SER A 11 28.24 -21.84 26.26
CA SER A 11 28.22 -20.81 25.21
C SER A 11 26.77 -20.46 24.88
N VAL A 12 26.28 -19.49 25.65
CA VAL A 12 25.16 -18.62 25.29
C VAL A 12 25.49 -18.01 23.93
N ILE A 13 24.76 -18.42 22.88
CA ILE A 13 24.74 -17.66 21.62
C ILE A 13 23.42 -16.90 21.60
N LEU A 14 23.62 -15.59 21.54
CA LEU A 14 22.69 -14.52 21.79
C LEU A 14 21.51 -14.51 20.82
N LEU A 15 20.38 -14.11 21.41
CA LEU A 15 19.22 -13.51 20.79
C LEU A 15 19.62 -12.34 19.86
N ALA A 16 19.23 -12.39 18.59
CA ALA A 16 19.03 -11.21 17.74
C ALA A 16 18.23 -11.55 16.46
N SER A 17 17.03 -12.11 16.60
CA SER A 17 16.05 -12.10 15.49
C SER A 17 15.28 -10.78 15.51
N CYS A 18 15.96 -9.71 15.12
CA CYS A 18 15.33 -8.45 14.74
C CYS A 18 15.28 -8.38 13.21
N THR A 19 14.40 -9.16 12.58
CA THR A 19 13.89 -8.77 11.26
C THR A 19 12.99 -7.57 11.47
N PRO A 20 13.29 -6.39 10.89
CA PRO A 20 12.31 -5.31 10.88
C PRO A 20 11.12 -5.82 10.06
N LYS A 21 10.01 -6.10 10.73
CA LYS A 21 8.71 -6.06 10.07
C LYS A 21 8.48 -4.60 9.76
N THR A 22 8.97 -4.15 8.61
CA THR A 22 8.61 -2.87 8.03
C THR A 22 7.13 -2.96 7.64
N SER A 23 6.25 -2.84 8.62
CA SER A 23 4.98 -2.20 8.38
C SER A 23 5.30 -0.74 8.03
N PRO A 24 4.90 -0.23 6.87
CA PRO A 24 4.88 1.21 6.69
C PRO A 24 3.79 1.75 7.61
N THR A 25 4.15 2.04 8.85
CA THR A 25 3.42 3.02 9.65
C THR A 25 3.76 4.36 9.02
N THR A 26 3.00 4.74 8.00
CA THR A 26 3.11 6.05 7.39
C THR A 26 2.62 7.05 8.43
N ALA A 27 3.58 7.72 9.06
CA ALA A 27 3.35 8.89 9.86
C ALA A 27 2.54 9.89 9.03
N THR A 28 1.38 10.26 9.56
CA THR A 28 0.56 11.40 9.13
C THR A 28 1.43 12.65 9.07
N THR A 29 1.92 12.96 7.88
CA THR A 29 2.24 14.34 7.53
C THR A 29 1.02 14.86 6.79
N MET A 30 0.12 15.50 7.54
CA MET A 30 -0.88 16.40 6.97
C MET A 30 -0.12 17.58 6.34
N GLY A 31 0.32 17.39 5.11
CA GLY A 31 0.77 18.43 4.20
C GLY A 31 0.10 18.15 2.88
N ALA A 32 -0.52 19.15 2.26
CA ALA A 32 -1.06 19.04 0.92
C ALA A 32 0.07 18.55 -0.02
N SER A 33 0.06 17.28 -0.38
CA SER A 33 1.18 16.66 -1.08
C SER A 33 0.62 15.56 -1.97
N THR A 34 0.65 15.85 -3.26
CA THR A 34 0.53 14.88 -4.34
C THR A 34 1.26 13.58 -3.98
N SER A 35 0.66 12.45 -4.33
CA SER A 35 1.21 11.11 -4.09
C SER A 35 2.67 10.98 -4.58
N THR A 36 3.50 10.23 -3.85
CA THR A 36 4.85 9.85 -4.33
C THR A 36 4.76 8.92 -5.54
N ALA A 37 5.88 8.70 -6.24
CA ALA A 37 5.91 7.78 -7.38
C ALA A 37 5.46 6.36 -6.99
N GLU A 38 5.90 5.86 -5.83
CA GLU A 38 5.52 4.55 -5.31
C GLU A 38 4.02 4.48 -5.00
N GLN A 39 3.47 5.55 -4.43
CA GLN A 39 2.04 5.66 -4.15
C GLN A 39 1.21 5.71 -5.43
N ILE A 40 1.69 6.38 -6.49
CA ILE A 40 1.04 6.36 -7.80
C ILE A 40 1.04 4.95 -8.41
N VAL A 41 2.14 4.20 -8.26
CA VAL A 41 2.21 2.78 -8.70
C VAL A 41 1.22 1.92 -7.90
N GLN A 42 1.06 2.17 -6.60
CA GLN A 42 0.03 1.51 -5.79
C GLN A 42 -1.38 1.91 -6.24
N GLY A 43 -1.62 3.19 -6.54
CA GLY A 43 -2.86 3.71 -7.11
C GLY A 43 -3.25 3.01 -8.41
N LYS A 44 -2.30 2.83 -9.33
CA LYS A 44 -2.49 2.03 -10.56
C LYS A 44 -2.93 0.61 -10.25
N THR A 45 -2.21 -0.04 -9.33
CA THR A 45 -2.48 -1.43 -8.95
C THR A 45 -3.88 -1.57 -8.35
N ILE A 46 -4.31 -0.62 -7.51
CA ILE A 46 -5.65 -0.61 -6.94
C ILE A 46 -6.71 -0.40 -8.02
N PHE A 47 -6.49 0.56 -8.93
CA PHE A 47 -7.40 0.88 -10.02
C PHE A 47 -7.68 -0.34 -10.90
N GLU A 48 -6.63 -0.98 -11.42
CA GLU A 48 -6.74 -2.13 -12.32
C GLU A 48 -7.38 -3.35 -11.66
N ASN A 49 -7.08 -3.58 -10.38
CA ASN A 49 -7.55 -4.76 -9.69
C ASN A 49 -8.93 -4.60 -9.04
N SER A 50 -9.33 -3.38 -8.67
CA SER A 50 -10.52 -3.14 -7.82
C SER A 50 -11.66 -2.46 -8.56
N CYS A 51 -11.38 -1.49 -9.43
CA CYS A 51 -12.42 -0.67 -10.05
C CYS A 51 -13.20 -1.41 -11.16
N GLY A 52 -12.66 -2.52 -11.68
CA GLY A 52 -13.32 -3.40 -12.65
C GLY A 52 -14.16 -4.53 -12.05
N LYS A 53 -14.23 -4.66 -10.71
CA LYS A 53 -14.90 -5.79 -10.06
C LYS A 53 -16.43 -5.72 -10.09
N CYS A 54 -17.00 -4.51 -10.08
CA CYS A 54 -18.44 -4.28 -9.96
C CYS A 54 -19.09 -3.81 -11.26
N HIS A 55 -18.33 -3.21 -12.16
CA HIS A 55 -18.75 -2.72 -13.47
C HIS A 55 -17.53 -2.66 -14.40
N LYS A 56 -17.74 -2.31 -15.68
CA LYS A 56 -16.64 -2.12 -16.63
C LYS A 56 -15.64 -1.09 -16.07
N LEU A 57 -14.35 -1.43 -16.15
CA LEU A 57 -13.26 -0.52 -15.79
C LEU A 57 -13.19 0.60 -16.84
N PRO A 58 -13.44 1.87 -16.46
CA PRO A 58 -13.25 3.02 -17.36
C PRO A 58 -11.79 3.22 -17.74
N GLU A 59 -11.52 3.75 -18.93
CA GLU A 59 -10.18 4.21 -19.29
C GLU A 59 -9.84 5.49 -18.48
N PRO A 60 -8.64 5.62 -17.89
CA PRO A 60 -8.26 6.82 -17.12
C PRO A 60 -8.44 8.13 -17.89
N THR A 61 -8.22 8.10 -19.21
CA THR A 61 -8.34 9.26 -20.11
C THR A 61 -9.76 9.53 -20.63
N ALA A 62 -10.76 8.75 -20.20
CA ALA A 62 -12.15 8.90 -20.64
C ALA A 62 -12.87 10.09 -19.99
N HIS A 63 -12.37 10.59 -18.86
CA HIS A 63 -12.95 11.70 -18.11
C HIS A 63 -11.90 12.78 -17.81
N THR A 64 -12.35 14.02 -17.60
CA THR A 64 -11.48 15.10 -17.13
C THR A 64 -11.12 14.91 -15.66
N SER A 65 -10.04 15.56 -15.19
CA SER A 65 -9.66 15.53 -13.77
C SER A 65 -10.80 15.96 -12.85
N VAL A 66 -11.55 16.99 -13.23
CA VAL A 66 -12.71 17.49 -12.46
C VAL A 66 -13.84 16.45 -12.41
N GLN A 67 -14.12 15.77 -13.52
CA GLN A 67 -15.13 14.70 -13.54
C GLN A 67 -14.73 13.51 -12.66
N TRP A 68 -13.44 13.18 -12.65
CA TRP A 68 -12.90 12.11 -11.82
C TRP A 68 -13.07 12.35 -10.31
N VAL A 69 -13.09 13.60 -9.85
CA VAL A 69 -13.40 13.92 -8.43
C VAL A 69 -14.77 13.37 -8.03
N GLY A 70 -15.80 13.63 -8.83
CA GLY A 70 -17.15 13.14 -8.56
C GLY A 70 -17.26 11.61 -8.66
N ILE A 71 -16.61 11.02 -9.66
CA ILE A 71 -16.59 9.56 -9.86
C ILE A 71 -15.92 8.87 -8.66
N MET A 72 -14.72 9.33 -8.27
CA MET A 72 -13.97 8.74 -7.17
C MET A 72 -14.70 8.92 -5.83
N ASN A 73 -15.33 10.07 -5.58
CA ASN A 73 -16.17 10.27 -4.40
C ASN A 73 -17.34 9.27 -4.32
N SER A 74 -17.91 8.87 -5.46
CA SER A 74 -18.98 7.85 -5.49
C SER A 74 -18.46 6.43 -5.36
N MET A 75 -17.29 6.13 -5.96
CA MET A 75 -16.80 4.76 -6.11
C MET A 75 -15.85 4.32 -5.01
N ALA A 76 -15.00 5.21 -4.47
CA ALA A 76 -14.10 4.89 -3.38
C ALA A 76 -14.78 4.21 -2.17
N PRO A 77 -15.93 4.71 -1.63
CA PRO A 77 -16.61 4.05 -0.53
C PRO A 77 -17.23 2.70 -0.94
N LYS A 78 -17.74 2.58 -2.17
CA LYS A 78 -18.32 1.33 -2.70
C LYS A 78 -17.26 0.26 -2.91
N ALA A 79 -16.06 0.67 -3.34
CA ALA A 79 -14.88 -0.18 -3.49
C ALA A 79 -14.12 -0.39 -2.17
N LYS A 80 -14.59 0.20 -1.06
CA LYS A 80 -14.00 0.12 0.28
C LYS A 80 -12.54 0.59 0.33
N LEU A 81 -12.21 1.64 -0.42
CA LEU A 81 -10.88 2.26 -0.38
C LEU A 81 -10.71 3.07 0.91
N THR A 82 -9.51 3.07 1.47
CA THR A 82 -9.13 4.07 2.49
C THR A 82 -8.97 5.46 1.86
N ASN A 83 -8.87 6.50 2.69
CA ASN A 83 -8.66 7.86 2.21
C ASN A 83 -7.34 8.00 1.43
N GLU A 84 -6.28 7.32 1.88
CA GLU A 84 -4.97 7.32 1.22
C GLU A 84 -5.07 6.60 -0.12
N GLN A 85 -5.71 5.43 -0.17
CA GLN A 85 -5.91 4.68 -1.41
C GLN A 85 -6.75 5.46 -2.41
N HIS A 86 -7.79 6.16 -1.96
CA HIS A 86 -8.58 7.06 -2.79
C HIS A 86 -7.68 8.11 -3.43
N GLN A 87 -6.86 8.82 -2.65
CA GLN A 87 -5.94 9.83 -3.17
C GLN A 87 -4.96 9.24 -4.19
N TRP A 88 -4.33 8.11 -3.87
CA TRP A 88 -3.36 7.46 -4.75
C TRP A 88 -3.96 7.04 -6.09
N VAL A 89 -5.19 6.49 -6.07
CA VAL A 89 -5.92 6.12 -7.28
C VAL A 89 -6.27 7.35 -8.10
N TYR A 90 -6.76 8.41 -7.45
CA TYR A 90 -7.08 9.67 -8.15
C TYR A 90 -5.83 10.27 -8.81
N ASP A 91 -4.72 10.37 -8.08
CA ASP A 91 -3.45 10.92 -8.59
C ASP A 91 -2.90 10.08 -9.75
N TYR A 92 -3.01 8.75 -9.66
CA TYR A 92 -2.68 7.87 -10.78
C TYR A 92 -3.53 8.21 -12.01
N ILE A 93 -4.86 8.23 -11.87
CA ILE A 93 -5.78 8.46 -12.99
C ILE A 93 -5.47 9.78 -13.70
N VAL A 94 -5.28 10.87 -12.95
CA VAL A 94 -5.05 12.20 -13.55
C VAL A 94 -3.61 12.41 -14.05
N SER A 95 -2.67 11.53 -13.67
CA SER A 95 -1.31 11.53 -14.20
C SER A 95 -1.23 10.94 -15.62
N VAL A 96 -2.19 10.08 -16.00
CA VAL A 96 -2.22 9.45 -17.33
C VAL A 96 -2.54 10.50 -18.41
N LYS A 97 -1.65 10.63 -19.39
CA LYS A 97 -1.85 11.47 -20.57
C LYS A 97 -2.47 10.65 -21.71
N LYS A 98 -3.24 11.32 -22.58
CA LYS A 98 -3.69 10.75 -23.86
C LYS A 98 -2.52 10.58 -24.82
#